data_AF-W2HZ99-F1
#
_entry.id   AF-W2HZ99-F1
#
_cell.length_a   1.000
_cell.length_b   1.000
_cell.length_c   1.000
_cell.angle_alpha   90.00
_cell.angle_beta   90.00
_cell.angle_gamma   90.00
#
_symmetry.space_group_name_H-M   'P 1'
#
loop_
_entity.id
_entity.type
_entity.pdbx_description
1 polymer ?
#
loop_
_entity_poly.entity_id
_entity_poly.type
_entity_poly.pdbx_seq_one_letter_code
_entity_poly.pdbx_strand_id
1 'polypeptide(L)'
;MGTDEEGFIGVLVASPPEHLRAVAAAYEKKYEESLVKAAAHEFRGDAEKAVLFLIRMITEPLDLLAELFEEAMKGFGTDENALSSAVVRYHIVLRDIKPVYKKKFGKELRERIAEEVSGDYGELLLSVFDARD
;
A
#
# COMPACT_ATOMS: atom_id res chain seq x y z
N MET A 1 -4.20 -14.52 26.32
CA MET A 1 -5.31 -15.00 25.47
C MET A 1 -4.79 -14.93 24.05
N GLY A 2 -4.84 -16.03 23.31
CA GLY A 2 -4.34 -16.08 21.93
C GLY A 2 -5.43 -15.70 20.93
N THR A 3 -5.02 -15.35 19.72
CA THR A 3 -5.93 -15.10 18.59
C THR A 3 -6.11 -16.38 17.78
N ASP A 4 -7.33 -16.61 17.30
CA ASP A 4 -7.62 -17.61 16.27
C ASP A 4 -7.14 -17.07 14.91
N GLU A 5 -5.82 -17.13 14.70
CA GLU A 5 -5.14 -16.60 13.53
C GLU A 5 -5.63 -17.27 12.23
N GLU A 6 -5.87 -18.59 12.29
CA GLU A 6 -6.34 -19.36 11.14
C GLU A 6 -7.76 -18.95 10.73
N GLY A 7 -8.68 -18.81 11.69
CA GLY A 7 -10.02 -18.30 11.44
C GLY A 7 -10.01 -16.89 10.86
N PHE A 8 -9.17 -16.00 11.42
CA PHE A 8 -9.04 -14.61 10.93
C PHE A 8 -8.53 -14.57 9.48
N ILE A 9 -7.43 -15.27 9.19
CA ILE A 9 -6.83 -15.31 7.85
C ILE A 9 -7.80 -15.97 6.87
N GLY A 10 -8.47 -17.04 7.27
CA GLY A 10 -9.47 -17.74 6.45
C GLY A 10 -10.59 -16.80 5.99
N VAL A 11 -11.14 -16.00 6.91
CA VAL A 11 -12.16 -14.99 6.57
C VAL A 11 -11.57 -13.91 5.65
N LEU A 12 -10.38 -13.40 5.97
CA LEU A 12 -9.74 -12.32 5.21
C LEU A 12 -9.49 -12.70 3.75
N VAL A 13 -8.94 -13.89 3.51
CA VAL A 13 -8.53 -14.34 2.17
C VAL A 13 -9.73 -14.84 1.35
N ALA A 14 -10.75 -15.41 1.99
CA ALA A 14 -11.94 -15.92 1.28
C ALA A 14 -13.02 -14.85 1.04
N SER A 15 -12.96 -13.70 1.73
CA SER A 15 -13.99 -12.66 1.61
C SER A 15 -13.87 -11.86 0.31
N PRO A 16 -14.98 -11.65 -0.41
CA PRO A 16 -15.03 -10.65 -1.47
C PRO A 16 -14.70 -9.25 -0.93
N PRO A 17 -14.11 -8.34 -1.74
CA PRO A 17 -13.73 -7.00 -1.29
C PRO A 17 -14.89 -6.20 -0.68
N GLU A 18 -16.10 -6.32 -1.22
CA GLU A 18 -17.31 -5.65 -0.70
C GLU A 18 -17.68 -6.16 0.68
N HIS A 19 -17.58 -7.47 0.91
CA HIS A 19 -17.84 -8.08 2.20
C HIS A 19 -16.83 -7.61 3.24
N LEU A 20 -15.53 -7.62 2.91
CA LEU A 20 -14.51 -7.17 3.86
C LEU A 20 -14.63 -5.68 4.20
N ARG A 21 -14.98 -4.82 3.23
CA ARG A 21 -15.30 -3.41 3.51
C ARG A 21 -16.47 -3.26 4.48
N ALA A 22 -17.54 -4.05 4.29
CA ALA A 22 -18.68 -4.04 5.20
C ALA A 22 -18.30 -4.53 6.61
N VAL A 23 -17.48 -5.59 6.71
CA VAL A 23 -16.95 -6.10 7.98
C VAL A 23 -16.11 -5.03 8.68
N ALA A 24 -15.18 -4.39 7.96
CA ALA A 24 -14.34 -3.33 8.53
C ALA A 24 -15.17 -2.17 9.10
N ALA A 25 -16.16 -1.69 8.34
CA ALA A 25 -17.06 -0.63 8.78
C ALA A 25 -17.92 -1.04 9.98
N ALA A 26 -18.43 -2.28 9.99
CA ALA A 26 -19.21 -2.81 11.11
C ALA A 26 -18.36 -2.99 12.37
N TYR A 27 -17.09 -3.42 12.21
CA TYR A 27 -16.13 -3.56 13.29
C TYR A 27 -15.82 -2.21 13.94
N GLU A 28 -15.47 -1.21 13.13
CA GLU A 28 -15.15 0.13 13.62
C GLU A 28 -16.34 0.78 14.33
N LYS A 29 -17.55 0.63 13.79
CA LYS A 29 -18.77 1.11 14.46
C LYS A 29 -19.02 0.44 15.83
N LYS A 30 -18.66 -0.84 15.96
CA LYS A 30 -18.94 -1.63 17.17
C LYS A 30 -17.89 -1.43 18.26
N TYR A 31 -16.64 -1.27 17.87
CA TYR A 31 -15.49 -1.27 18.79
C TYR A 31 -14.77 0.09 18.87
N GLU A 32 -15.16 1.08 18.07
CA GLU A 32 -14.52 2.40 17.97
C GLU A 32 -13.01 2.33 17.65
N GLU A 33 -12.61 1.24 16.98
CA GLU A 33 -11.24 0.95 16.56
C GLU A 33 -11.24 0.33 15.16
N SER A 34 -10.30 0.73 14.31
CA SER A 34 -10.21 0.20 12.95
C SER A 34 -9.76 -1.26 12.94
N LEU A 35 -10.26 -2.04 11.98
CA LEU A 35 -9.87 -3.44 11.80
C LEU A 35 -8.36 -3.60 11.58
N VAL A 36 -7.72 -2.63 10.90
CA VAL A 36 -6.27 -2.59 10.68
C VAL A 36 -5.53 -2.50 12.03
N LYS A 37 -5.95 -1.60 12.92
CA LYS A 37 -5.29 -1.41 14.21
C LYS A 37 -5.49 -2.62 15.13
N ALA A 38 -6.70 -3.19 15.14
CA ALA A 38 -6.98 -4.43 15.86
C ALA A 38 -6.08 -5.57 15.38
N ALA A 39 -5.94 -5.75 14.05
CA ALA A 39 -5.06 -6.78 13.50
C ALA A 39 -3.58 -6.56 13.87
N ALA A 40 -3.10 -5.32 13.88
CA ALA A 40 -1.73 -5.01 14.29
C ALA A 40 -1.43 -5.42 15.75
N HIS A 41 -2.43 -5.42 16.63
CA HIS A 41 -2.26 -5.87 18.01
C HIS A 41 -2.14 -7.38 18.14
N GLU A 42 -2.72 -8.15 17.21
CA GLU A 42 -2.83 -9.61 17.30
C GLU A 42 -1.75 -10.37 16.53
N PHE A 43 -1.25 -9.83 15.42
CA PHE A 43 -0.22 -10.48 14.62
C PHE A 43 1.17 -9.88 14.88
N ARG A 44 2.24 -10.63 14.61
CA ARG A 44 3.62 -10.14 14.69
C ARG A 44 4.43 -10.54 13.46
N GLY A 45 5.46 -9.76 13.17
CA GLY A 45 6.46 -10.10 12.13
C GLY A 45 5.87 -10.08 10.73
N ASP A 46 6.19 -11.09 9.91
CA ASP A 46 5.77 -11.09 8.50
C ASP A 46 4.27 -11.41 8.32
N ALA A 47 3.67 -12.17 9.24
CA ALA A 47 2.22 -12.39 9.25
C ALA A 47 1.46 -11.07 9.48
N GLU A 48 1.94 -10.22 10.39
CA GLU A 48 1.39 -8.89 10.63
C GLU A 48 1.44 -8.05 9.36
N LYS A 49 2.61 -7.93 8.73
CA LYS A 49 2.78 -7.16 7.49
C LYS A 49 1.83 -7.63 6.39
N ALA A 50 1.70 -8.96 6.21
CA ALA A 50 0.84 -9.53 5.18
C ALA A 50 -0.65 -9.27 5.46
N VAL A 51 -1.10 -9.47 6.70
CA VAL A 51 -2.49 -9.23 7.11
C VAL A 51 -2.85 -7.75 6.97
N LEU A 52 -1.99 -6.86 7.46
CA LEU A 52 -2.21 -5.42 7.34
C LEU A 52 -2.25 -4.99 5.87
N PHE A 53 -1.32 -5.48 5.04
CA PHE A 53 -1.33 -5.20 3.61
C PHE A 53 -2.64 -5.63 2.95
N LEU A 54 -3.13 -6.85 3.23
CA LEU A 54 -4.37 -7.37 2.64
C LEU A 54 -5.60 -6.55 3.04
N ILE A 55 -5.75 -6.22 4.33
CA ILE A 55 -6.86 -5.39 4.80
C ILE A 55 -6.80 -4.02 4.14
N ARG A 56 -5.63 -3.37 4.18
CA ARG A 56 -5.43 -2.01 3.67
C ARG A 56 -5.60 -1.91 2.17
N MET A 57 -5.20 -2.94 1.42
CA MET A 57 -5.43 -2.99 -0.03
C MET A 57 -6.93 -2.96 -0.39
N ILE A 58 -7.80 -3.37 0.52
CA ILE A 58 -9.26 -3.38 0.31
C ILE A 58 -9.92 -2.13 0.88
N THR A 59 -9.46 -1.63 2.03
CA THR A 59 -10.08 -0.51 2.76
C THR A 59 -9.49 0.85 2.42
N GLU A 60 -8.20 0.93 2.11
CA GLU A 60 -7.45 2.17 1.88
C GLU A 60 -6.34 2.01 0.80
N PRO A 61 -6.65 1.46 -0.39
CA PRO A 61 -5.62 1.08 -1.38
C PRO A 61 -4.73 2.25 -1.80
N LEU A 62 -5.29 3.43 -2.10
CA LEU A 62 -4.49 4.54 -2.60
C LEU A 62 -3.50 5.08 -1.55
N ASP A 63 -3.91 5.09 -0.29
CA ASP A 63 -3.06 5.49 0.84
C ASP A 63 -1.91 4.50 1.07
N LEU A 64 -2.21 3.19 1.01
CA LEU A 64 -1.22 2.13 1.08
C LEU A 64 -0.24 2.20 -0.10
N LEU A 65 -0.74 2.36 -1.32
CA LEU A 65 0.12 2.42 -2.51
C LEU A 65 1.03 3.65 -2.51
N ALA A 66 0.52 4.81 -2.08
CA ALA A 66 1.35 6.00 -1.89
C ALA A 66 2.47 5.76 -0.86
N GLU A 67 2.16 5.08 0.24
CA GLU A 67 3.18 4.68 1.22
C GLU A 67 4.20 3.74 0.62
N LEU A 68 3.81 2.70 -0.12
CA LEU A 68 4.74 1.75 -0.75
C LEU A 68 5.75 2.43 -1.67
N PHE A 69 5.32 3.43 -2.44
CA PHE A 69 6.24 4.24 -3.24
C PHE A 69 7.25 4.97 -2.35
N GLU A 70 6.80 5.61 -1.28
CA GLU A 70 7.71 6.25 -0.35
C GLU A 70 8.62 5.24 0.35
N GLU A 71 8.13 4.05 0.70
CA GLU A 71 8.95 3.03 1.33
C GLU A 71 10.10 2.55 0.46
N ALA A 72 9.89 2.46 -0.85
CA ALA A 72 10.93 2.10 -1.81
C ALA A 72 12.00 3.19 -1.98
N MET A 73 11.70 4.44 -1.63
CA MET A 73 12.56 5.61 -1.85
C MET A 73 13.11 6.21 -0.56
N LYS A 74 12.55 5.88 0.61
CA LYS A 74 12.97 6.46 1.89
C LYS A 74 14.25 5.80 2.40
N GLY A 75 15.16 6.61 2.93
CA GLY A 75 16.36 6.14 3.62
C GLY A 75 17.63 6.31 2.81
N PHE A 76 18.62 5.45 3.05
CA PHE A 76 19.89 5.51 2.34
C PHE A 76 19.80 4.68 1.06
N GLY A 77 19.79 5.37 -0.08
CA GLY A 77 19.58 4.77 -1.39
C GLY A 77 18.11 4.41 -1.65
N THR A 78 17.89 3.74 -2.77
CA THR A 78 16.57 3.39 -3.29
C THR A 78 16.47 1.88 -3.42
N ASP A 79 15.36 1.28 -3.01
CA ASP A 79 15.03 -0.09 -3.39
C ASP A 79 14.51 -0.09 -4.83
N GLU A 80 15.43 -0.15 -5.79
CA GLU A 80 15.14 -0.10 -7.22
C GLU A 80 14.19 -1.23 -7.67
N ASN A 81 14.27 -2.40 -7.01
CA ASN A 81 13.40 -3.54 -7.32
C ASN A 81 11.96 -3.26 -6.85
N ALA A 82 11.79 -2.77 -5.62
CA ALA A 82 10.47 -2.40 -5.10
C ALA A 82 9.87 -1.25 -5.90
N LEU A 83 10.66 -0.22 -6.21
CA LEU A 83 10.21 0.94 -6.98
C LEU A 83 9.80 0.54 -8.40
N SER A 84 10.64 -0.22 -9.12
CA SER A 84 10.32 -0.73 -10.46
C SER A 84 9.06 -1.58 -10.45
N SER A 85 8.94 -2.48 -9.47
CA SER A 85 7.76 -3.33 -9.31
C SER A 85 6.51 -2.51 -9.06
N ALA A 86 6.57 -1.47 -8.23
CA ALA A 86 5.45 -0.59 -7.95
C ALA A 86 5.02 0.21 -9.19
N VAL A 87 5.96 0.82 -9.91
CA VAL A 87 5.68 1.57 -11.15
C VAL A 87 5.01 0.66 -12.18
N VAL A 88 5.57 -0.53 -12.45
CA VAL A 88 5.03 -1.44 -13.45
C VAL A 88 3.69 -2.04 -13.01
N ARG A 89 3.57 -2.50 -11.77
CA ARG A 89 2.34 -3.17 -11.28
C ARG A 89 1.17 -2.21 -11.19
N TYR A 90 1.41 -0.98 -10.76
CA TYR A 90 0.36 -0.01 -10.47
C TYR A 90 0.22 1.08 -11.53
N HIS A 91 0.88 0.95 -12.69
CA HIS A 91 0.82 1.93 -13.78
C HIS A 91 -0.61 2.34 -14.19
N ILE A 92 -1.58 1.43 -14.08
CA ILE A 92 -2.98 1.67 -14.45
C ILE A 92 -3.68 2.64 -13.48
N VAL A 93 -3.28 2.65 -12.20
CA VAL A 93 -3.92 3.43 -11.12
C VAL A 93 -3.07 4.61 -10.67
N LEU A 94 -1.93 4.87 -11.32
CA LEU A 94 -1.01 5.96 -10.97
C LEU A 94 -1.70 7.33 -10.92
N ARG A 95 -2.65 7.59 -11.81
CA ARG A 95 -3.43 8.84 -11.84
C ARG A 95 -4.14 9.12 -10.51
N ASP A 96 -4.64 8.08 -9.85
CA ASP A 96 -5.34 8.18 -8.57
C ASP A 96 -4.35 8.23 -7.38
N ILE A 97 -3.18 7.60 -7.51
CA ILE A 97 -2.13 7.59 -6.49
C ILE A 97 -1.45 8.97 -6.38
N LYS A 98 -1.17 9.64 -7.51
CA LYS A 98 -0.48 10.94 -7.57
C LYS A 98 -1.05 12.00 -6.60
N PRO A 99 -2.36 12.33 -6.61
CA PRO A 99 -2.91 13.34 -5.70
C PRO A 99 -2.87 12.90 -4.22
N VAL A 100 -3.03 11.60 -3.94
CA VAL A 100 -2.94 11.05 -2.58
C VAL A 100 -1.52 11.16 -2.05
N TYR A 101 -0.54 10.76 -2.87
CA TYR A 101 0.88 10.88 -2.55
C TYR A 101 1.27 12.34 -2.27
N LYS A 102 0.88 13.27 -3.16
CA LYS A 102 1.14 14.71 -2.98
C LYS A 102 0.55 15.24 -1.69
N LYS A 103 -0.72 14.89 -1.39
CA LYS A 103 -1.39 15.31 -0.16
C LYS A 103 -0.66 14.81 1.09
N LYS A 104 -0.14 13.57 1.03
CA LYS A 104 0.47 12.88 2.17
C LYS A 104 1.91 13.30 2.44
N PHE A 105 2.70 13.46 1.39
CA PHE A 105 4.15 13.71 1.50
C PHE A 105 4.57 15.12 1.07
N GLY A 106 3.63 15.94 0.57
CA GLY A 106 3.88 17.32 0.18
C GLY A 106 4.69 17.49 -1.12
N LYS A 107 4.91 16.40 -1.86
CA LYS A 107 5.73 16.37 -3.08
C LYS A 107 5.05 15.57 -4.19
N GLU A 108 5.27 15.96 -5.44
CA GLU A 108 4.77 15.17 -6.57
C GLU A 108 5.48 13.81 -6.64
N LEU A 109 4.72 12.73 -6.80
CA LEU A 109 5.30 11.38 -6.88
C LEU A 109 6.32 11.28 -8.02
N ARG A 110 6.02 11.89 -9.16
CA ARG A 110 6.94 11.94 -10.30
C ARG A 110 8.28 12.59 -9.94
N GLU A 111 8.22 13.73 -9.26
CA GLU A 111 9.40 14.51 -8.88
C GLU A 111 10.22 13.74 -7.84
N ARG A 112 9.54 13.11 -6.87
CA ARG A 112 10.19 12.24 -5.89
C ARG A 112 10.96 11.10 -6.57
N ILE A 113 10.36 10.41 -7.54
CA ILE A 113 11.02 9.31 -8.26
C ILE A 113 12.25 9.83 -9.01
N ALA A 114 12.13 10.98 -9.68
CA ALA A 114 13.22 11.54 -10.48
C ALA A 114 14.47 11.92 -9.66
N GLU A 115 14.35 12.12 -8.35
CA GLU A 115 15.48 12.39 -7.45
C GLU A 115 16.23 11.13 -7.01
N GLU A 116 15.58 9.97 -7.09
CA GLU A 116 16.10 8.68 -6.61
C GLU A 116 16.76 7.88 -7.72
N VAL A 117 16.44 8.17 -8.98
CA VAL A 117 16.89 7.39 -10.14
C VAL A 117 17.75 8.23 -11.07
N SER A 118 18.67 7.59 -11.79
CA SER A 118 19.57 8.26 -12.73
C SER A 118 19.97 7.34 -13.89
N GLY A 119 20.59 7.93 -14.91
CA GLY A 119 21.02 7.22 -16.12
C GLY A 119 19.87 6.53 -16.86
N ASP A 120 20.23 5.53 -17.67
CA ASP A 120 19.28 4.79 -18.53
C ASP A 120 18.13 4.15 -17.73
N TYR A 121 18.42 3.69 -16.50
CA TYR A 121 17.40 3.14 -15.60
C TYR A 121 16.35 4.21 -15.25
N GLY A 122 16.80 5.40 -14.84
CA GLY A 122 15.91 6.50 -14.49
C GLY A 122 15.08 6.98 -15.68
N GLU A 123 15.70 7.12 -16.86
CA GLU A 123 15.00 7.48 -18.09
C GLU A 123 13.91 6.47 -18.45
N LEU A 124 14.22 5.17 -18.37
CA LEU A 124 13.26 4.10 -18.64
C LEU A 124 12.10 4.11 -17.62
N LEU A 125 12.41 4.17 -16.33
CA LEU A 125 11.40 4.11 -15.27
C LEU A 125 10.43 5.30 -15.37
N LEU A 126 10.95 6.51 -15.59
CA LEU A 126 10.14 7.71 -15.77
C LEU A 126 9.30 7.65 -17.06
N SER A 127 9.84 7.07 -18.13
CA SER A 127 9.08 6.85 -19.36
C SER A 127 7.89 5.90 -19.14
N VAL A 128 8.08 4.82 -18.38
CA VAL A 128 6.99 3.90 -18.01
C VAL A 128 5.97 4.60 -17.10
N PHE A 129 6.43 5.41 -16.15
CA PHE A 129 5.57 6.19 -15.26
C PHE A 129 4.70 7.21 -16.01
N ASP A 130 5.27 7.89 -17.01
CA ASP A 130 4.60 8.94 -17.79
C ASP A 130 3.70 8.38 -18.92
N ALA A 131 3.84 7.11 -19.29
CA ALA A 131 3.15 6.50 -20.43
C ALA A 131 1.60 6.55 -20.36
N ARG A 132 1.02 6.92 -19.21
CA ARG A 132 -0.43 7.02 -18.98
C ARG A 132 -0.89 8.30 -18.27
N ASP A 133 -0.09 9.37 -18.32
CA ASP A 133 -0.60 10.68 -17.90
C ASP A 133 -1.78 11.15 -18.77
#